data_AF-A0A2D8M467-F1
#
_entry.id   AF-A0A2D8M467-F1
#
_cell.length_a   1.000
_cell.length_b   1.000
_cell.length_c   1.000
_cell.angle_alpha   90.00
_cell.angle_beta   90.00
_cell.angle_gamma   90.00
#
_symmetry.space_group_name_H-M   'P 1'
#
loop_
_entity.id
_entity.type
_entity.pdbx_description
1 polymer ?
#
loop_
_entity_poly.entity_id
_entity_poly.type
_entity_poly.pdbx_seq_one_letter_code
_entity_poly.pdbx_strand_id
1 'polypeptide(L)'
;GKSTVIEACARLLSLENGRVFHHGKMVLDSEGRRKSPPEAFGLTLQKNGLVGDETVENHLKTVCFLSEKTFDLTDILASYGLDHRRHDRIAQLSGGQMRKVAVLAGLLPALLTNEPRLILLDEPATGLDEKALESLVNHIGQLSAAGHGFIVASHNSKILECATRIHDLKTEKSNVPNTHELWKSTATQLSTSLLSARVGFRYLTSTQAAIARNGLTALLVLGTLMGFVDPSSIENRSLLVGFVLAAPFAAGLAGDPVLYIMREGRAVDWWRAQVQRLPSSDVHSLIIGFVFTAIGCIVFLDGIDWRITALGTLMHWVTMNCVRFIELSTLRLVRPNAVFLRLLLPILILPWALVTDFAAGL
;
A
#
# COMPACT_ATOMS: atom_id res chain seq x y z
N GLY A 1 -17.75 2.48 18.89
CA GLY A 1 -18.27 2.08 17.57
C GLY A 1 -18.09 3.09 16.46
N LYS A 2 -17.70 4.36 16.70
CA LYS A 2 -17.57 5.37 15.63
C LYS A 2 -16.56 4.98 14.55
N SER A 3 -15.34 4.61 14.98
CA SER A 3 -14.29 4.10 14.07
C SER A 3 -14.75 2.84 13.34
N THR A 4 -15.48 1.93 14.01
CA THR A 4 -16.07 0.74 13.38
C THR A 4 -17.00 1.09 12.21
N VAL A 5 -17.82 2.13 12.35
CA VAL A 5 -18.70 2.60 11.27
C VAL A 5 -17.88 3.16 10.11
N ILE A 6 -16.86 3.99 10.37
CA ILE A 6 -15.98 4.54 9.32
C ILE A 6 -15.26 3.40 8.58
N GLU A 7 -14.66 2.46 9.31
CA GLU A 7 -13.92 1.35 8.72
C GLU A 7 -14.84 0.38 7.94
N ALA A 8 -16.08 0.18 8.38
CA ALA A 8 -17.08 -0.56 7.62
C ALA A 8 -17.43 0.18 6.31
N CYS A 9 -17.69 1.49 6.37
CA CYS A 9 -17.94 2.33 5.20
C CYS A 9 -16.75 2.39 4.24
N ALA A 10 -15.52 2.34 4.76
CA ALA A 10 -14.26 2.29 4.00
C ALA A 10 -13.95 0.87 3.48
N ARG A 11 -14.83 -0.10 3.71
CA ARG A 11 -14.72 -1.49 3.24
C ARG A 11 -13.54 -2.24 3.88
N LEU A 12 -13.13 -1.88 5.09
CA LEU A 12 -12.03 -2.54 5.81
C LEU A 12 -12.55 -3.68 6.66
N LEU A 13 -13.63 -3.46 7.40
CA LEU A 13 -14.26 -4.47 8.23
C LEU A 13 -15.27 -5.31 7.45
N SER A 14 -15.44 -6.56 7.89
CA SER A 14 -16.52 -7.42 7.41
C SER A 14 -17.84 -7.03 8.08
N LEU A 15 -18.96 -7.19 7.38
CA LEU A 15 -20.29 -6.93 7.91
C LEU A 15 -20.92 -8.24 8.38
N GLU A 16 -21.59 -8.22 9.52
CA GLU A 16 -22.46 -9.34 9.93
C GLU A 16 -23.76 -9.33 9.10
N ASN A 17 -24.33 -8.15 8.88
CA ASN A 17 -25.54 -7.94 8.11
C ASN A 17 -25.45 -6.64 7.30
N GLY A 18 -26.23 -6.55 6.22
CA GLY A 18 -26.38 -5.32 5.44
C GLY A 18 -25.34 -5.16 4.32
N ARG A 19 -25.31 -3.96 3.74
CA ARG A 19 -24.53 -3.61 2.55
C ARG A 19 -24.09 -2.15 2.61
N VAL A 20 -22.93 -1.85 2.01
CA VAL A 20 -22.40 -0.48 1.85
C VAL A 20 -22.43 -0.11 0.37
N PHE A 21 -22.95 1.07 0.08
CA PHE A 21 -23.04 1.63 -1.26
C PHE A 21 -22.27 2.94 -1.33
N HIS A 22 -21.46 3.11 -2.37
CA HIS A 22 -20.83 4.40 -2.72
C HIS A 22 -21.41 4.84 -4.06
N HIS A 23 -21.90 6.08 -4.15
CA HIS A 23 -22.52 6.63 -5.38
C HIS A 23 -23.53 5.66 -6.05
N GLY A 24 -24.39 5.02 -5.24
CA GLY A 24 -25.39 4.07 -5.70
C GLY A 24 -24.88 2.67 -6.09
N LYS A 25 -23.55 2.43 -6.11
CA LYS A 25 -22.98 1.11 -6.41
C LYS A 25 -22.58 0.39 -5.13
N MET A 26 -22.94 -0.88 -5.01
CA MET A 26 -22.55 -1.72 -3.86
C MET A 26 -21.04 -1.96 -3.89
N VAL A 27 -20.37 -1.67 -2.77
CA VAL A 27 -18.91 -1.82 -2.61
C VAL A 27 -18.50 -2.87 -1.58
N LEU A 28 -19.40 -3.21 -0.65
CA LEU A 28 -19.25 -4.26 0.37
C LEU A 28 -20.62 -4.81 0.77
N ASP A 29 -20.70 -6.11 1.05
CA ASP A 29 -21.85 -6.74 1.70
C ASP A 29 -21.44 -7.75 2.79
N SER A 30 -22.44 -8.27 3.53
CA SER A 30 -22.27 -9.28 4.57
C SER A 30 -21.84 -10.66 4.06
N GLU A 31 -22.00 -10.94 2.77
CA GLU A 31 -21.44 -12.14 2.12
C GLU A 31 -19.92 -12.00 1.87
N GLY A 32 -19.35 -10.82 2.17
CA GLY A 32 -17.92 -10.54 2.00
C GLY A 32 -17.52 -10.14 0.57
N ARG A 33 -18.48 -9.93 -0.34
CA ARG A 33 -18.20 -9.45 -1.70
C ARG A 33 -17.71 -8.01 -1.62
N ARG A 34 -16.60 -7.71 -2.28
CA ARG A 34 -15.98 -6.37 -2.31
C ARG A 34 -15.76 -5.93 -3.74
N LYS A 35 -16.36 -4.81 -4.15
CA LYS A 35 -16.15 -4.18 -5.47
C LYS A 35 -15.38 -2.89 -5.32
N SER A 36 -14.54 -2.55 -6.29
CA SER A 36 -13.84 -1.25 -6.31
C SER A 36 -14.85 -0.11 -6.16
N PRO A 37 -14.50 0.97 -5.44
CA PRO A 37 -15.36 2.12 -5.38
C PRO A 37 -15.50 2.69 -6.81
N PRO A 38 -16.69 3.20 -7.20
CA PRO A 38 -16.87 3.78 -8.52
C PRO A 38 -15.98 5.00 -8.74
N GLU A 39 -15.67 5.70 -7.66
CA GLU A 39 -15.01 7.00 -7.62
C GLU A 39 -14.00 6.99 -6.48
N ALA A 40 -12.84 7.64 -6.67
CA ALA A 40 -11.90 7.86 -5.58
C ALA A 40 -12.58 8.63 -4.43
N PHE A 41 -12.34 8.22 -3.20
CA PHE A 41 -12.98 8.80 -2.01
C PHE A 41 -11.95 9.14 -0.94
N GLY A 42 -12.27 10.14 -0.13
CA GLY A 42 -11.41 10.59 0.96
C GLY A 42 -11.39 9.60 2.12
N LEU A 43 -10.20 9.27 2.63
CA LEU A 43 -10.07 8.40 3.81
C LEU A 43 -8.93 8.86 4.72
N THR A 44 -9.27 9.14 5.97
CA THR A 44 -8.33 9.30 7.08
C THR A 44 -8.63 8.27 8.16
N LEU A 45 -7.68 7.37 8.43
CA LEU A 45 -7.79 6.36 9.49
C LEU A 45 -7.29 6.92 10.83
N GLN A 46 -7.71 6.31 11.94
CA GLN A 46 -7.24 6.69 13.29
C GLN A 46 -5.72 6.52 13.43
N LYS A 47 -5.16 5.43 12.87
CA LYS A 47 -3.71 5.29 12.63
C LYS A 47 -3.45 5.67 11.18
N ASN A 48 -2.61 6.68 10.98
CA ASN A 48 -2.44 7.51 9.76
C ASN A 48 -2.53 6.82 8.38
N GLY A 49 -2.27 5.51 8.24
CA GLY A 49 -2.40 4.80 6.96
C GLY A 49 -1.27 5.12 5.98
N LEU A 50 -0.12 5.53 6.48
CA LEU A 50 1.00 6.06 5.69
C LEU A 50 2.18 5.08 5.65
N VAL A 51 2.92 5.12 4.54
CA VAL A 51 4.24 4.47 4.43
C VAL A 51 5.31 5.45 4.89
N GLY A 52 6.06 5.10 5.93
CA GLY A 52 7.05 5.99 6.54
C GLY A 52 8.18 6.41 5.60
N ASP A 53 8.64 5.52 4.74
CA ASP A 53 9.76 5.78 3.83
C ASP A 53 9.38 6.54 2.54
N GLU A 54 8.09 6.85 2.37
CA GLU A 54 7.63 7.72 1.28
C GLU A 54 7.77 9.19 1.69
N THR A 55 8.12 10.06 0.72
CA THR A 55 8.13 11.50 0.96
C THR A 55 6.71 12.07 0.97
N VAL A 56 6.47 13.15 1.72
CA VAL A 56 5.14 13.80 1.78
C VAL A 56 4.54 14.07 0.40
N GLU A 57 5.30 14.70 -0.48
CA GLU A 57 4.83 15.05 -1.83
C GLU A 57 4.45 13.82 -2.65
N ASN A 58 5.30 12.78 -2.65
CA ASN A 58 5.04 11.55 -3.37
C ASN A 58 3.77 10.84 -2.89
N HIS A 59 3.54 10.83 -1.58
CA HIS A 59 2.32 10.25 -1.00
C HIS A 59 1.09 11.00 -1.51
N LEU A 60 1.06 12.33 -1.38
CA LEU A 60 -0.06 13.16 -1.83
C LEU A 60 -0.28 13.09 -3.35
N LYS A 61 0.79 13.09 -4.16
CA LYS A 61 0.70 12.87 -5.61
C LYS A 61 0.07 11.51 -5.94
N THR A 62 0.32 10.49 -5.12
CA THR A 62 -0.31 9.18 -5.31
C THR A 62 -1.81 9.23 -5.11
N VAL A 63 -2.28 9.98 -4.12
CA VAL A 63 -3.71 10.24 -3.92
C VAL A 63 -4.31 10.98 -5.11
N CYS A 64 -3.60 11.96 -5.67
CA CYS A 64 -4.02 12.64 -6.90
C CYS A 64 -4.14 11.67 -8.07
N PHE A 65 -3.14 10.81 -8.27
CA PHE A 65 -3.14 9.82 -9.34
C PHE A 65 -4.23 8.76 -9.18
N LEU A 66 -4.56 8.36 -7.94
CA LEU A 66 -5.71 7.49 -7.64
C LEU A 66 -7.03 8.14 -8.04
N SER A 67 -7.10 9.46 -8.03
CA SER A 67 -8.24 10.24 -8.49
C SER A 67 -8.18 10.58 -9.99
N GLU A 68 -7.17 10.08 -10.71
CA GLU A 68 -6.90 10.41 -12.13
C GLU A 68 -6.72 11.92 -12.39
N LYS A 69 -6.14 12.62 -11.41
CA LYS A 69 -5.92 14.06 -11.44
C LYS A 69 -4.47 14.43 -11.13
N THR A 70 -4.08 15.62 -11.54
CA THR A 70 -2.88 16.33 -11.09
C THR A 70 -3.28 17.68 -10.49
N PHE A 71 -2.55 18.11 -9.47
CA PHE A 71 -2.87 19.31 -8.70
C PHE A 71 -1.61 19.84 -8.06
N ASP A 72 -1.47 21.17 -8.03
CA ASP A 72 -0.36 21.81 -7.34
C ASP A 72 -0.60 21.80 -5.83
N LEU A 73 0.23 21.04 -5.12
CA LEU A 73 0.11 20.84 -3.68
C LEU A 73 0.64 22.03 -2.86
N THR A 74 1.24 23.05 -3.48
CA THR A 74 1.99 24.12 -2.80
C THR A 74 1.11 24.90 -1.81
N ASP A 75 -0.02 25.45 -2.26
CA ASP A 75 -0.92 26.23 -1.40
C ASP A 75 -1.50 25.39 -0.26
N ILE A 76 -1.87 24.15 -0.56
CA ILE A 76 -2.44 23.23 0.42
C ILE A 76 -1.39 22.84 1.46
N LEU A 77 -0.17 22.50 1.06
CA LEU A 77 0.92 22.21 1.98
C LEU A 77 1.28 23.42 2.84
N ALA A 78 1.26 24.63 2.27
CA ALA A 78 1.50 25.87 3.01
C ALA A 78 0.43 26.11 4.09
N SER A 79 -0.85 25.87 3.79
CA SER A 79 -1.95 26.03 4.77
C SER A 79 -1.78 25.14 6.01
N TYR A 80 -1.25 23.92 5.85
CA TYR A 80 -0.95 23.00 6.95
C TYR A 80 0.46 23.17 7.54
N GLY A 81 1.29 24.07 7.00
CA GLY A 81 2.66 24.30 7.44
C GLY A 81 3.62 23.14 7.12
N LEU A 82 3.39 22.44 6.00
CA LEU A 82 4.18 21.30 5.53
C LEU A 82 5.04 21.59 4.30
N ASP A 83 4.95 22.78 3.72
CA ASP A 83 5.66 23.13 2.48
C ASP A 83 7.19 22.91 2.58
N HIS A 84 7.81 23.41 3.65
CA HIS A 84 9.25 23.21 3.94
C HIS A 84 9.66 21.75 4.21
N ARG A 85 8.69 20.83 4.39
CA ARG A 85 8.91 19.39 4.64
C ARG A 85 8.42 18.53 3.48
N ARG A 86 8.06 19.10 2.32
CA ARG A 86 7.41 18.31 1.25
C ARG A 86 8.27 17.15 0.73
N HIS A 87 9.58 17.30 0.78
CA HIS A 87 10.55 16.31 0.31
C HIS A 87 11.08 15.39 1.43
N ASP A 88 10.70 15.62 2.68
CA ASP A 88 11.08 14.76 3.79
C ASP A 88 10.31 13.45 3.74
N ARG A 89 10.95 12.39 4.25
CA ARG A 89 10.28 11.10 4.48
C ARG A 89 9.26 11.25 5.60
N ILE A 90 8.11 10.61 5.46
CA ILE A 90 7.04 10.65 6.47
C ILE A 90 7.54 10.16 7.84
N ALA A 91 8.46 9.19 7.88
CA ALA A 91 9.08 8.68 9.10
C ALA A 91 9.92 9.73 9.86
N GLN A 92 10.33 10.82 9.20
CA GLN A 92 11.10 11.92 9.80
C GLN A 92 10.19 13.03 10.38
N LEU A 93 8.87 12.92 10.19
CA LEU A 93 7.90 13.87 10.67
C LEU A 93 7.51 13.59 12.13
N SER A 94 7.14 14.63 12.86
CA SER A 94 6.51 14.46 14.17
C SER A 94 5.13 13.79 14.03
N GLY A 95 4.61 13.22 15.12
CA GLY A 95 3.28 12.60 15.12
C GLY A 95 2.17 13.51 14.58
N GLY A 96 2.18 14.79 14.96
CA GLY A 96 1.23 15.79 14.46
C GLY A 96 1.45 16.16 13.00
N GLN A 97 2.70 16.23 12.54
CA GLN A 97 3.00 16.44 11.11
C GLN A 97 2.54 15.26 10.25
N MET A 98 2.78 14.02 10.68
CA MET A 98 2.23 12.84 10.01
C MET A 98 0.70 12.86 9.98
N ARG A 99 0.05 13.35 11.05
CA ARG A 99 -1.40 13.52 11.07
C ARG A 99 -1.88 14.48 9.99
N LYS A 100 -1.22 15.63 9.84
CA LYS A 100 -1.53 16.61 8.78
C LYS A 100 -1.46 15.96 7.40
N VAL A 101 -0.44 15.15 7.13
CA VAL A 101 -0.31 14.42 5.86
C VAL A 101 -1.49 13.45 5.65
N ALA A 102 -1.86 12.68 6.67
CA ALA A 102 -2.99 11.75 6.58
C ALA A 102 -4.33 12.48 6.34
N VAL A 103 -4.55 13.61 7.02
CA VAL A 103 -5.74 14.45 6.83
C VAL A 103 -5.78 15.02 5.42
N LEU A 104 -4.65 15.54 4.91
CA LEU A 104 -4.55 16.02 3.53
C LEU A 104 -4.84 14.91 2.52
N ALA A 105 -4.26 13.72 2.69
CA ALA A 105 -4.56 12.55 1.86
C ALA A 105 -6.06 12.20 1.88
N GLY A 106 -6.73 12.35 3.03
CA GLY A 106 -8.16 12.16 3.17
C GLY A 106 -9.01 13.24 2.49
N LEU A 107 -8.56 14.49 2.42
CA LEU A 107 -9.32 15.59 1.78
C LEU A 107 -9.09 15.68 0.28
N LEU A 108 -7.92 15.26 -0.21
CA LEU A 108 -7.50 15.45 -1.60
C LEU A 108 -8.54 14.97 -2.63
N PRO A 109 -9.16 13.77 -2.52
CA PRO A 109 -10.14 13.32 -3.52
C PRO A 109 -11.27 14.33 -3.76
N ALA A 110 -11.68 15.08 -2.74
CA ALA A 110 -12.67 16.16 -2.85
C ALA A 110 -12.05 17.45 -3.42
N LEU A 111 -10.87 17.86 -2.94
CA LEU A 111 -10.17 19.07 -3.42
C LEU A 111 -9.88 19.04 -4.94
N LEU A 112 -9.76 17.84 -5.51
CA LEU A 112 -9.37 17.57 -6.89
C LEU A 112 -10.53 17.55 -7.90
N THR A 113 -11.78 17.73 -7.46
CA THR A 113 -12.94 17.69 -8.37
C THR A 113 -14.09 18.55 -7.88
N ASN A 114 -14.94 18.99 -8.80
CA ASN A 114 -16.20 19.67 -8.47
C ASN A 114 -17.38 18.68 -8.40
N GLU A 115 -17.15 17.42 -8.76
CA GLU A 115 -18.16 16.37 -8.64
C GLU A 115 -18.29 15.93 -7.18
N PRO A 116 -19.50 15.60 -6.69
CA PRO A 116 -19.68 15.07 -5.35
C PRO A 116 -18.77 13.88 -5.07
N ARG A 117 -18.09 13.89 -3.92
CA ARG A 117 -17.21 12.80 -3.45
C ARG A 117 -17.58 12.43 -2.03
N LEU A 118 -17.36 11.18 -1.68
CA LEU A 118 -17.46 10.69 -0.30
C LEU A 118 -16.12 10.94 0.42
N ILE A 119 -16.18 11.43 1.65
CA ILE A 119 -15.01 11.63 2.51
C ILE A 119 -15.29 11.04 3.88
N LEU A 120 -14.43 10.12 4.32
CA LEU A 120 -14.51 9.40 5.57
C LEU A 120 -13.32 9.79 6.46
N LEU A 121 -13.58 10.47 7.58
CA LEU A 121 -12.53 10.95 8.47
C LEU A 121 -12.69 10.36 9.87
N ASP A 122 -11.70 9.60 10.35
CA ASP A 122 -11.67 9.06 11.70
C ASP A 122 -10.71 9.85 12.60
N GLU A 123 -11.27 10.59 13.54
CA GLU A 123 -10.60 11.50 14.49
C GLU A 123 -9.66 12.54 13.86
N PRO A 124 -10.04 13.23 12.75
CA PRO A 124 -9.10 14.04 11.95
C PRO A 124 -8.41 15.16 12.75
N ALA A 125 -9.05 15.68 13.79
CA ALA A 125 -8.50 16.75 14.64
C ALA A 125 -7.40 16.29 15.61
N THR A 126 -7.30 15.00 15.94
CA THR A 126 -6.35 14.51 16.95
C THR A 126 -4.91 14.68 16.49
N GLY A 127 -4.13 15.47 17.23
CA GLY A 127 -2.72 15.73 16.93
C GLY A 127 -2.48 16.87 15.92
N LEU A 128 -3.53 17.56 15.48
CA LEU A 128 -3.38 18.82 14.74
C LEU A 128 -3.11 19.98 15.70
N ASP A 129 -2.27 20.91 15.28
CA ASP A 129 -2.17 22.22 15.93
C ASP A 129 -3.37 23.10 15.52
N GLU A 130 -3.55 24.20 16.24
CA GLU A 130 -4.71 25.08 16.10
C GLU A 130 -4.87 25.59 14.66
N LYS A 131 -3.77 26.03 14.03
CA LYS A 131 -3.77 26.53 12.66
C LYS A 131 -4.19 25.46 11.65
N ALA A 132 -3.71 24.22 11.81
CA ALA A 132 -4.10 23.11 10.94
C ALA A 132 -5.55 22.66 11.20
N LEU A 133 -6.04 22.75 12.43
CA LEU A 133 -7.45 22.47 12.77
C LEU A 133 -8.39 23.50 12.12
N GLU A 134 -8.04 24.78 12.19
CA GLU A 134 -8.79 25.85 11.50
C GLU A 134 -8.81 25.64 9.99
N SER A 135 -7.66 25.29 9.40
CA SER A 135 -7.55 24.97 7.97
C SER A 135 -8.43 23.77 7.60
N LEU A 136 -8.44 22.71 8.42
CA LEU A 136 -9.29 21.54 8.24
C LEU A 136 -10.78 21.91 8.28
N VAL A 137 -11.19 22.66 9.31
CA VAL A 137 -12.57 23.13 9.47
C VAL A 137 -13.02 23.94 8.27
N ASN A 138 -12.20 24.88 7.81
CA ASN A 138 -12.50 25.70 6.65
C ASN A 138 -12.62 24.84 5.38
N HIS A 139 -11.69 23.91 5.13
CA HIS A 139 -11.77 23.03 3.96
C HIS A 139 -13.01 22.12 4.01
N ILE A 140 -13.37 21.55 5.16
CA ILE A 140 -14.61 20.75 5.29
C ILE A 140 -15.83 21.61 4.93
N GLY A 141 -15.92 22.83 5.43
CA GLY A 141 -17.01 23.76 5.14
C GLY A 141 -17.10 24.09 3.64
N GLN A 142 -15.99 24.49 3.02
CA GLN A 142 -15.93 24.86 1.61
C GLN A 142 -16.26 23.67 0.69
N LEU A 143 -15.77 22.47 1.02
CA LEU A 143 -16.03 21.25 0.26
C LEU A 143 -17.46 20.73 0.46
N SER A 144 -18.01 20.84 1.67
CA SER A 144 -19.41 20.50 1.91
C SER A 144 -20.33 21.45 1.13
N ALA A 145 -20.02 22.74 1.07
CA ALA A 145 -20.76 23.70 0.26
C ALA A 145 -20.69 23.36 -1.24
N ALA A 146 -19.54 22.84 -1.72
CA ALA A 146 -19.37 22.35 -3.09
C ALA A 146 -20.11 21.04 -3.40
N GLY A 147 -20.83 20.45 -2.43
CA GLY A 147 -21.66 19.27 -2.61
C GLY A 147 -20.98 17.94 -2.29
N HIS A 148 -19.77 17.95 -1.70
CA HIS A 148 -19.14 16.73 -1.22
C HIS A 148 -19.78 16.23 0.08
N GLY A 149 -19.81 14.91 0.27
CA GLY A 149 -20.43 14.26 1.44
C GLY A 149 -19.40 13.76 2.44
N PHE A 150 -19.56 14.14 3.71
CA PHE A 150 -18.63 13.80 4.78
C PHE A 150 -19.27 12.86 5.81
N ILE A 151 -18.50 11.86 6.27
CA ILE A 151 -18.76 11.14 7.52
C ILE A 151 -17.53 11.32 8.39
N VAL A 152 -17.69 11.98 9.54
CA VAL A 152 -16.59 12.30 10.43
C VAL A 152 -16.86 11.71 11.81
N ALA A 153 -15.96 10.83 12.26
CA ALA A 153 -15.90 10.42 13.66
C ALA A 153 -15.01 11.41 14.40
N SER A 154 -15.58 12.16 15.35
CA SER A 154 -14.78 13.03 16.22
C SER A 154 -15.42 13.25 17.58
N HIS A 155 -14.64 13.83 18.49
CA HIS A 155 -15.08 14.42 19.75
C HIS A 155 -14.77 15.93 19.82
N ASN A 156 -14.10 16.50 18.81
CA ASN A 156 -13.67 17.89 18.80
C ASN A 156 -14.85 18.83 18.48
N SER A 157 -15.07 19.85 19.31
CA SER A 157 -16.20 20.78 19.18
C SER A 157 -16.21 21.53 17.85
N LYS A 158 -15.06 22.04 17.38
CA LYS A 158 -14.97 22.77 16.10
C LYS A 158 -15.39 21.92 14.91
N ILE A 159 -15.05 20.63 14.92
CA ILE A 159 -15.49 19.67 13.89
C ILE A 159 -17.00 19.42 13.96
N LEU A 160 -17.55 19.30 15.17
CA LEU A 160 -18.98 19.09 15.37
C LEU A 160 -19.81 20.31 14.91
N GLU A 161 -19.31 21.53 15.13
CA GLU A 161 -19.94 22.78 14.70
C GLU A 161 -20.07 22.89 13.17
N CYS A 162 -19.16 22.25 12.42
CA CYS A 162 -19.20 22.21 10.95
C CYS A 162 -20.21 21.19 10.40
N ALA A 163 -20.68 20.25 11.22
CA ALA A 163 -21.53 19.17 10.76
C ALA A 163 -22.98 19.64 10.60
N THR A 164 -23.65 19.19 9.53
CA THR A 164 -25.10 19.41 9.35
C THR A 164 -25.94 18.48 10.24
N ARG A 165 -25.38 17.31 10.58
CA ARG A 165 -26.03 16.29 11.42
C ARG A 165 -25.00 15.68 12.36
N ILE A 166 -25.36 15.55 13.62
CA ILE A 166 -24.53 14.98 14.67
C ILE A 166 -25.25 13.74 15.20
N HIS A 167 -24.56 12.59 15.15
CA HIS A 167 -25.11 11.30 15.58
C HIS A 167 -24.23 10.67 16.66
N ASP A 168 -24.81 10.36 17.82
CA ASP A 168 -24.10 9.72 18.95
C ASP A 168 -24.28 8.20 19.01
N LEU A 169 -24.73 7.60 17.89
CA LEU A 169 -25.13 6.19 17.73
C LEU A 169 -26.47 5.82 18.39
N LYS A 170 -27.15 6.77 19.05
CA LYS A 170 -28.47 6.57 19.65
C LYS A 170 -29.48 7.61 19.20
N THR A 171 -29.03 8.84 19.03
CA THR A 171 -29.82 10.03 18.73
C THR A 171 -29.15 10.82 17.62
N GLU A 172 -29.98 11.51 16.85
CA GLU A 172 -29.55 12.44 15.81
C GLU A 172 -29.96 13.86 16.19
N LYS A 173 -29.03 14.80 16.03
CA LYS A 173 -29.29 16.23 16.15
C LYS A 173 -28.93 16.91 14.83
N SER A 174 -29.85 17.72 14.30
CA SER A 174 -29.55 18.59 13.16
C SER A 174 -28.84 19.85 13.65
N ASN A 175 -27.93 20.36 12.83
CA ASN A 175 -27.16 21.57 13.07
C ASN A 175 -27.08 22.38 11.77
N VAL A 176 -27.01 23.71 11.88
CA VAL A 176 -26.85 24.60 10.73
C VAL A 176 -25.42 25.14 10.78
N PRO A 177 -24.51 24.61 9.95
CA PRO A 177 -23.13 25.06 9.95
C PRO A 177 -23.02 26.46 9.35
N ASN A 178 -21.90 27.12 9.62
CA ASN A 178 -21.57 28.43 9.04
C ASN A 178 -21.48 28.35 7.51
N THR A 179 -21.82 29.45 6.85
CA THR A 179 -21.70 29.57 5.40
C THR A 179 -20.23 29.73 5.02
N HIS A 180 -19.75 28.90 4.10
CA HIS A 180 -18.40 28.97 3.54
C HIS A 180 -18.47 29.25 2.04
N GLU A 181 -17.42 29.88 1.51
CA GLU A 181 -17.25 30.01 0.07
C GLU A 181 -17.09 28.64 -0.59
N LEU A 182 -17.57 28.52 -1.82
CA LEU A 182 -17.48 27.27 -2.57
C LEU A 182 -16.03 27.01 -3.00
N TRP A 183 -15.49 25.84 -2.65
CA TRP A 183 -14.23 25.37 -3.21
C TRP A 183 -14.41 25.12 -4.72
N LYS A 184 -13.50 25.64 -5.54
CA LYS A 184 -13.43 25.33 -6.97
C LYS A 184 -12.12 24.64 -7.26
N SER A 185 -12.19 23.41 -7.74
CA SER A 185 -10.99 22.66 -8.07
C SER A 185 -10.28 23.24 -9.30
N THR A 186 -8.96 23.35 -9.21
CA THR A 186 -8.05 23.71 -10.30
C THR A 186 -7.30 22.49 -10.86
N ALA A 187 -7.66 21.28 -10.43
CA ALA A 187 -6.99 20.06 -10.83
C ALA A 187 -7.22 19.73 -12.31
N THR A 188 -6.18 19.22 -12.96
CA THR A 188 -6.24 18.81 -14.37
C THR A 188 -6.37 17.30 -14.49
N GLN A 189 -7.07 16.84 -15.54
CA GLN A 189 -7.23 15.40 -15.80
C GLN A 189 -5.89 14.77 -16.18
N LEU A 190 -5.58 13.61 -15.59
CA LEU A 190 -4.40 12.83 -15.93
C LEU A 190 -4.79 11.36 -16.09
N SER A 191 -4.57 10.81 -17.29
CA SER A 191 -4.63 9.36 -17.51
C SER A 191 -3.37 8.71 -16.92
N THR A 192 -3.55 7.84 -15.91
CA THR A 192 -2.46 7.06 -15.35
C THR A 192 -2.66 5.58 -15.63
N SER A 193 -1.63 4.93 -16.19
CA SER A 193 -1.57 3.48 -16.34
C SER A 193 -0.56 2.89 -15.37
N LEU A 194 -0.82 1.65 -14.94
CA LEU A 194 0.10 0.87 -14.10
C LEU A 194 0.48 1.55 -12.77
N LEU A 195 -0.44 2.31 -12.16
CA LEU A 195 -0.18 3.07 -10.94
C LEU A 195 0.38 2.18 -9.81
N SER A 196 -0.22 1.02 -9.54
CA SER A 196 0.26 0.09 -8.51
C SER A 196 1.70 -0.34 -8.74
N ALA A 197 2.11 -0.59 -9.99
CA ALA A 197 3.47 -0.98 -10.33
C ALA A 197 4.46 0.20 -10.19
N ARG A 198 4.07 1.40 -10.63
CA ARG A 198 4.88 2.62 -10.50
C ARG A 198 5.12 3.00 -9.03
N VAL A 199 4.08 2.94 -8.21
CA VAL A 199 4.18 3.21 -6.77
C VAL A 199 5.04 2.16 -6.08
N GLY A 200 4.81 0.87 -6.38
CA GLY A 200 5.63 -0.22 -5.85
C GLY A 200 7.11 -0.07 -6.22
N PHE A 201 7.40 0.28 -7.48
CA PHE A 201 8.76 0.58 -7.92
C PHE A 201 9.37 1.73 -7.12
N ARG A 202 8.65 2.84 -6.97
CA ARG A 202 9.12 4.01 -6.21
C ARG A 202 9.43 3.67 -4.75
N TYR A 203 8.56 2.91 -4.07
CA TYR A 203 8.78 2.45 -2.69
C TYR A 203 10.08 1.67 -2.56
N LEU A 204 10.38 0.80 -3.51
CA LEU A 204 11.59 -0.01 -3.47
C LEU A 204 12.84 0.80 -3.80
N THR A 205 12.76 1.75 -4.74
CA THR A 205 13.89 2.62 -5.04
C THR A 205 14.26 3.55 -3.87
N SER A 206 13.29 4.02 -3.09
CA SER A 206 13.56 4.90 -1.95
C SER A 206 14.06 4.16 -0.70
N THR A 207 13.58 2.93 -0.49
CA THR A 207 13.88 2.12 0.71
C THR A 207 15.03 1.15 0.52
N GLN A 208 15.33 0.77 -0.73
CA GLN A 208 16.19 -0.36 -1.06
C GLN A 208 15.73 -1.69 -0.43
N ALA A 209 14.46 -1.80 -0.03
CA ALA A 209 13.96 -2.97 0.70
C ALA A 209 14.05 -4.27 -0.10
N ALA A 210 13.94 -4.21 -1.43
CA ALA A 210 14.13 -5.39 -2.28
C ALA A 210 15.55 -5.94 -2.17
N ILE A 211 16.56 -5.07 -2.15
CA ILE A 211 17.96 -5.48 -1.99
C ILE A 211 18.21 -5.93 -0.54
N ALA A 212 17.78 -5.12 0.44
CA ALA A 212 18.02 -5.40 1.85
C ALA A 212 17.36 -6.69 2.34
N ARG A 213 16.24 -7.09 1.75
CA ARG A 213 15.50 -8.31 2.15
C ARG A 213 15.74 -9.46 1.19
N ASN A 214 15.29 -9.34 -0.06
CA ASN A 214 15.35 -10.42 -1.03
C ASN A 214 16.79 -10.62 -1.52
N GLY A 215 17.48 -9.53 -1.85
CA GLY A 215 18.88 -9.57 -2.27
C GLY A 215 19.81 -10.13 -1.20
N LEU A 216 19.69 -9.67 0.05
CA LEU A 216 20.47 -10.20 1.18
C LEU A 216 20.19 -11.69 1.40
N THR A 217 18.94 -12.14 1.28
CA THR A 217 18.60 -13.57 1.39
C THR A 217 19.28 -14.39 0.30
N ALA A 218 19.24 -13.94 -0.95
CA ALA A 218 19.96 -14.60 -2.05
C ALA A 218 21.48 -14.61 -1.81
N LEU A 219 22.07 -13.49 -1.38
CA LEU A 219 23.51 -13.40 -1.09
C LEU A 219 23.93 -14.35 0.03
N LEU A 220 23.14 -14.47 1.10
CA LEU A 220 23.43 -15.40 2.19
C LEU A 220 23.40 -16.86 1.71
N VAL A 221 22.40 -17.24 0.91
CA VAL A 221 22.32 -18.61 0.36
C VAL A 221 23.45 -18.89 -0.61
N LEU A 222 23.72 -17.96 -1.54
CA LEU A 222 24.78 -18.13 -2.52
C LEU A 222 26.17 -18.16 -1.85
N GLY A 223 26.43 -17.23 -0.94
CA GLY A 223 27.70 -17.16 -0.20
C GLY A 223 27.94 -18.35 0.72
N THR A 224 26.88 -18.88 1.37
CA THR A 224 27.01 -20.11 2.16
C THR A 224 27.30 -21.31 1.28
N LEU A 225 26.61 -21.49 0.15
CA LEU A 225 26.90 -22.58 -0.79
C LEU A 225 28.35 -22.48 -1.30
N MET A 226 28.81 -21.30 -1.72
CA MET A 226 30.20 -21.08 -2.13
C MET A 226 31.23 -21.36 -1.04
N GLY A 227 30.87 -21.14 0.24
CA GLY A 227 31.77 -21.39 1.36
C GLY A 227 31.96 -22.87 1.70
N PHE A 228 31.02 -23.74 1.30
CA PHE A 228 31.02 -25.16 1.65
C PHE A 228 31.13 -26.11 0.46
N VAL A 229 30.88 -25.62 -0.75
CA VAL A 229 30.79 -26.45 -1.96
C VAL A 229 31.82 -25.95 -2.96
N ASP A 230 32.68 -26.87 -3.42
CA ASP A 230 33.51 -26.67 -4.60
C ASP A 230 32.75 -27.15 -5.84
N PRO A 231 32.29 -26.26 -6.74
CA PRO A 231 31.50 -26.64 -7.92
C PRO A 231 32.24 -27.61 -8.84
N SER A 232 33.57 -27.50 -8.93
CA SER A 232 34.39 -28.33 -9.81
C SER A 232 34.44 -29.80 -9.38
N SER A 233 34.12 -30.08 -8.11
CA SER A 233 34.09 -31.43 -7.54
C SER A 233 32.79 -32.20 -7.81
N ILE A 234 31.78 -31.55 -8.40
CA ILE A 234 30.44 -32.11 -8.58
C ILE A 234 30.20 -32.47 -10.05
N GLU A 235 30.03 -33.75 -10.33
CA GLU A 235 29.68 -34.23 -11.68
C GLU A 235 28.18 -34.14 -11.97
N ASN A 236 27.33 -34.13 -10.94
CA ASN A 236 25.87 -34.13 -11.11
C ASN A 236 25.34 -32.74 -11.48
N ARG A 237 25.03 -32.54 -12.78
CA ARG A 237 24.44 -31.29 -13.31
C ARG A 237 23.16 -30.89 -12.60
N SER A 238 22.27 -31.82 -12.24
CA SER A 238 21.02 -31.50 -11.54
C SER A 238 21.28 -30.88 -10.17
N LEU A 239 22.33 -31.32 -9.49
CA LEU A 239 22.75 -30.77 -8.20
C LEU A 239 23.34 -29.36 -8.36
N LEU A 240 24.17 -29.13 -9.39
CA LEU A 240 24.69 -27.79 -9.73
C LEU A 240 23.55 -26.81 -10.06
N VAL A 241 22.60 -27.20 -10.91
CA VAL A 241 21.43 -26.37 -11.24
C VAL A 241 20.57 -26.11 -10.00
N GLY A 242 20.47 -27.07 -9.10
CA GLY A 242 19.83 -26.87 -7.79
C GLY A 242 20.50 -25.77 -6.98
N PHE A 243 21.83 -25.72 -6.93
CA PHE A 243 22.57 -24.65 -6.26
C PHE A 243 22.40 -23.28 -6.93
N VAL A 244 22.39 -23.23 -8.27
CA VAL A 244 22.08 -22.02 -9.04
C VAL A 244 20.71 -21.46 -8.64
N LEU A 245 19.69 -22.33 -8.61
CA LEU A 245 18.30 -21.93 -8.36
C LEU A 245 17.97 -21.75 -6.87
N ALA A 246 18.81 -22.21 -5.95
CA ALA A 246 18.58 -22.09 -4.51
C ALA A 246 18.50 -20.62 -4.04
N ALA A 247 19.42 -19.77 -4.50
CA ALA A 247 19.45 -18.35 -4.13
C ALA A 247 18.21 -17.55 -4.61
N PRO A 248 17.83 -17.56 -5.90
CA PRO A 248 16.62 -16.88 -6.35
C PRO A 248 15.33 -17.47 -5.73
N PHE A 249 15.29 -18.78 -5.46
CA PHE A 249 14.18 -19.40 -4.74
C PHE A 249 14.05 -18.89 -3.31
N ALA A 250 15.14 -18.89 -2.53
CA ALA A 250 15.15 -18.37 -1.17
C ALA A 250 14.79 -16.89 -1.11
N ALA A 251 15.27 -16.08 -2.06
CA ALA A 251 14.85 -14.69 -2.21
C ALA A 251 13.36 -14.54 -2.53
N GLY A 252 12.77 -15.50 -3.27
CA GLY A 252 11.33 -15.53 -3.52
C GLY A 252 10.54 -15.86 -2.25
N LEU A 253 11.02 -16.84 -1.47
CA LEU A 253 10.46 -17.22 -0.17
C LEU A 253 10.51 -16.09 0.86
N ALA A 254 11.47 -15.18 0.75
CA ALA A 254 11.54 -13.98 1.59
C ALA A 254 10.27 -13.12 1.46
N GLY A 255 9.52 -13.23 0.35
CA GLY A 255 8.21 -12.58 0.14
C GLY A 255 8.31 -11.18 -0.47
N ASP A 256 7.15 -10.54 -0.66
CA ASP A 256 7.06 -9.22 -1.32
C ASP A 256 7.59 -8.10 -0.41
N PRO A 257 8.67 -7.39 -0.77
CA PRO A 257 9.22 -6.28 0.03
C PRO A 257 8.29 -5.06 0.11
N VAL A 258 7.47 -4.79 -0.92
CA VAL A 258 6.49 -3.69 -0.87
C VAL A 258 5.43 -4.00 0.17
N LEU A 259 4.91 -5.23 0.17
CA LEU A 259 3.92 -5.65 1.16
C LEU A 259 4.46 -5.57 2.59
N TYR A 260 5.74 -5.89 2.79
CA TYR A 260 6.40 -5.75 4.09
C TYR A 260 6.41 -4.30 4.59
N ILE A 261 6.85 -3.36 3.75
CA ILE A 261 6.85 -1.93 4.10
C ILE A 261 5.43 -1.44 4.40
N MET A 262 4.44 -1.83 3.59
CA MET A 262 3.07 -1.35 3.76
C MET A 262 2.39 -1.88 5.04
N ARG A 263 2.91 -2.93 5.69
CA ARG A 263 2.35 -3.42 6.97
C ARG A 263 2.53 -2.41 8.10
N GLU A 264 3.50 -1.51 7.97
CA GLU A 264 3.69 -0.42 8.89
C GLU A 264 2.57 0.61 8.77
N GLY A 265 2.22 1.28 9.88
CA GLY A 265 1.29 2.41 9.87
C GLY A 265 -0.14 2.12 9.38
N ARG A 266 -0.52 0.85 9.15
CA ARG A 266 -1.76 0.43 8.46
C ARG A 266 -1.87 0.93 7.01
N ALA A 267 -0.75 1.13 6.32
CA ALA A 267 -0.77 1.58 4.93
C ALA A 267 -1.44 0.56 3.99
N VAL A 268 -1.30 -0.75 4.24
CA VAL A 268 -2.04 -1.78 3.50
C VAL A 268 -3.55 -1.55 3.58
N ASP A 269 -4.08 -1.24 4.78
CA ASP A 269 -5.51 -1.04 4.96
C ASP A 269 -5.99 0.16 4.15
N TRP A 270 -5.27 1.28 4.23
CA TRP A 270 -5.58 2.47 3.44
C TRP A 270 -5.62 2.15 1.93
N TRP A 271 -4.61 1.45 1.41
CA TRP A 271 -4.59 1.04 0.01
C TRP A 271 -5.75 0.10 -0.36
N ARG A 272 -6.11 -0.86 0.50
CA ARG A 272 -7.24 -1.80 0.26
C ARG A 272 -8.59 -1.10 0.24
N ALA A 273 -8.74 -0.01 0.97
CA ALA A 273 -9.95 0.79 0.94
C ALA A 273 -10.13 1.45 -0.45
N GLN A 274 -9.03 1.96 -1.01
CA GLN A 274 -9.01 2.70 -2.27
C GLN A 274 -9.01 1.81 -3.52
N VAL A 275 -8.20 0.74 -3.55
CA VAL A 275 -8.00 -0.11 -4.74
C VAL A 275 -8.06 -1.60 -4.41
N GLN A 276 -8.29 -2.41 -5.44
CA GLN A 276 -8.25 -3.88 -5.32
C GLN A 276 -6.83 -4.43 -5.48
N ARG A 277 -6.05 -3.87 -6.41
CA ARG A 277 -4.67 -4.32 -6.67
C ARG A 277 -3.67 -3.43 -5.94
N LEU A 278 -3.12 -3.96 -4.86
CA LEU A 278 -2.08 -3.29 -4.09
C LEU A 278 -0.80 -3.09 -4.89
N PRO A 279 -0.02 -2.05 -4.57
CA PRO A 279 1.35 -1.91 -5.06
C PRO A 279 2.15 -3.19 -4.87
N SER A 280 3.01 -3.50 -5.85
CA SER A 280 3.75 -4.76 -5.92
C SER A 280 5.21 -4.54 -6.31
N SER A 281 6.04 -5.51 -5.94
CA SER A 281 7.44 -5.58 -6.32
C SER A 281 7.71 -6.30 -7.65
N ASP A 282 6.69 -6.54 -8.49
CA ASP A 282 6.77 -7.40 -9.69
C ASP A 282 8.00 -7.10 -10.56
N VAL A 283 8.27 -5.81 -10.85
CA VAL A 283 9.43 -5.39 -11.66
C VAL A 283 10.76 -5.71 -10.97
N HIS A 284 10.88 -5.39 -9.67
CA HIS A 284 12.11 -5.66 -8.91
C HIS A 284 12.33 -7.16 -8.69
N SER A 285 11.26 -7.93 -8.54
CA SER A 285 11.32 -9.38 -8.44
C SER A 285 11.96 -9.98 -9.70
N LEU A 286 11.56 -9.54 -10.89
CA LEU A 286 12.21 -9.98 -12.13
C LEU A 286 13.70 -9.61 -12.18
N ILE A 287 14.06 -8.39 -11.75
CA ILE A 287 15.47 -7.94 -11.73
C ILE A 287 16.29 -8.79 -10.74
N ILE A 288 15.81 -8.97 -9.50
CA ILE A 288 16.49 -9.76 -8.46
C ILE A 288 16.64 -11.21 -8.93
N GLY A 289 15.56 -11.82 -9.44
CA GLY A 289 15.58 -13.18 -9.97
C GLY A 289 16.60 -13.34 -11.09
N PHE A 290 16.64 -12.42 -12.05
CA PHE A 290 17.64 -12.43 -13.13
C PHE A 290 19.07 -12.32 -12.59
N VAL A 291 19.37 -11.30 -11.79
CA VAL A 291 20.72 -11.02 -11.30
C VAL A 291 21.27 -12.20 -10.50
N PHE A 292 20.50 -12.72 -9.54
CA PHE A 292 21.01 -13.80 -8.68
C PHE A 292 21.06 -15.16 -9.37
N THR A 293 20.17 -15.42 -10.33
CA THR A 293 20.30 -16.64 -11.14
C THR A 293 21.53 -16.55 -12.04
N ALA A 294 21.77 -15.41 -12.68
CA ALA A 294 22.94 -15.22 -13.53
C ALA A 294 24.26 -15.35 -12.74
N ILE A 295 24.33 -14.77 -11.54
CA ILE A 295 25.48 -14.96 -10.63
C ILE A 295 25.62 -16.44 -10.26
N GLY A 296 24.53 -17.12 -9.91
CA GLY A 296 24.54 -18.55 -9.64
C GLY A 296 25.11 -19.35 -10.81
N CYS A 297 24.66 -19.09 -12.04
CA CYS A 297 25.18 -19.75 -13.24
C CYS A 297 26.70 -19.54 -13.40
N ILE A 298 27.18 -18.30 -13.23
CA ILE A 298 28.62 -18.00 -13.31
C ILE A 298 29.42 -18.79 -12.27
N VAL A 299 28.87 -18.93 -11.06
CA VAL A 299 29.55 -19.59 -9.93
C VAL A 299 29.55 -21.10 -10.05
N PHE A 300 28.44 -21.72 -10.46
CA PHE A 300 28.27 -23.18 -10.39
C PHE A 300 28.33 -23.87 -11.75
N LEU A 301 28.21 -23.15 -12.86
CA LEU A 301 28.18 -23.69 -14.23
C LEU A 301 29.25 -23.06 -15.13
N ASP A 302 30.19 -22.29 -14.56
CA ASP A 302 31.29 -21.62 -15.27
C ASP A 302 30.85 -20.75 -16.47
N GLY A 303 29.63 -20.22 -16.44
CA GLY A 303 29.10 -19.40 -17.53
C GLY A 303 27.65 -18.96 -17.32
N ILE A 304 27.21 -18.00 -18.12
CA ILE A 304 25.79 -17.58 -18.11
C ILE A 304 24.99 -18.48 -19.05
N ASP A 305 24.12 -19.31 -18.49
CA ASP A 305 23.09 -20.01 -19.24
C ASP A 305 21.80 -19.16 -19.27
N TRP A 306 21.41 -18.69 -20.46
CA TRP A 306 20.22 -17.83 -20.61
C TRP A 306 18.90 -18.55 -20.33
N ARG A 307 18.83 -19.87 -20.58
CA ARG A 307 17.62 -20.66 -20.34
C ARG A 307 17.42 -20.85 -18.83
N ILE A 308 18.47 -21.24 -18.13
CA ILE A 308 18.44 -21.39 -16.66
C ILE A 308 18.19 -20.03 -16.00
N THR A 309 18.83 -18.97 -16.50
CA THR A 309 18.61 -17.61 -15.98
C THR A 309 17.15 -17.19 -16.12
N ALA A 310 16.54 -17.35 -17.29
CA ALA A 310 15.13 -17.03 -17.51
C ALA A 310 14.20 -17.86 -16.63
N LEU A 311 14.48 -19.15 -16.47
CA LEU A 311 13.72 -20.05 -15.58
C LEU A 311 13.84 -19.62 -14.11
N GLY A 312 15.05 -19.30 -13.64
CA GLY A 312 15.25 -18.82 -12.28
C GLY A 312 14.57 -17.47 -12.01
N THR A 313 14.58 -16.56 -12.99
CA THR A 313 13.80 -15.30 -12.93
C THR A 313 12.30 -15.58 -12.78
N LEU A 314 11.74 -16.43 -13.64
CA LEU A 314 10.32 -16.77 -13.61
C LEU A 314 9.95 -17.47 -12.30
N MET A 315 10.75 -18.43 -11.87
CA MET A 315 10.58 -19.16 -10.63
C MET A 315 10.60 -18.24 -9.41
N HIS A 316 11.55 -17.30 -9.34
CA HIS A 316 11.59 -16.30 -8.27
C HIS A 316 10.31 -15.47 -8.24
N TRP A 317 9.86 -14.96 -9.40
CA TRP A 317 8.63 -14.17 -9.51
C TRP A 317 7.37 -14.96 -9.11
N VAL A 318 7.25 -16.20 -9.54
CA VAL A 318 6.14 -17.10 -9.17
C VAL A 318 6.17 -17.39 -7.66
N THR A 319 7.33 -17.77 -7.12
CA THR A 319 7.50 -18.06 -5.69
C THR A 319 7.09 -16.87 -4.85
N MET A 320 7.59 -15.68 -5.18
CA MET A 320 7.25 -14.45 -4.46
C MET A 320 5.75 -14.13 -4.54
N ASN A 321 5.11 -14.32 -5.70
CA ASN A 321 3.67 -14.11 -5.85
C ASN A 321 2.83 -15.14 -5.07
N CYS A 322 3.27 -16.40 -4.98
CA CYS A 322 2.66 -17.40 -4.11
C CYS A 322 2.75 -16.99 -2.63
N VAL A 323 3.93 -16.58 -2.17
CA VAL A 323 4.11 -16.07 -0.79
C VAL A 323 3.23 -14.85 -0.54
N ARG A 324 3.21 -13.90 -1.48
CA ARG A 324 2.38 -12.69 -1.40
C ARG A 324 0.90 -13.04 -1.32
N PHE A 325 0.41 -13.99 -2.11
CA PHE A 325 -0.98 -14.44 -2.07
C PHE A 325 -1.35 -15.01 -0.69
N ILE A 326 -0.48 -15.85 -0.12
CA ILE A 326 -0.64 -16.40 1.23
C ILE A 326 -0.71 -15.26 2.27
N GLU A 327 0.21 -14.30 2.19
CA GLU A 327 0.27 -13.16 3.10
C GLU A 327 -0.93 -12.20 2.97
N LEU A 328 -1.44 -11.97 1.75
CA LEU A 328 -2.64 -11.16 1.55
C LEU A 328 -3.91 -11.84 2.07
N SER A 329 -3.93 -13.17 2.08
CA SER A 329 -5.04 -13.95 2.62
C SER A 329 -5.11 -13.85 4.15
N THR A 330 -3.96 -13.71 4.84
CA THR A 330 -3.93 -13.54 6.31
C THR A 330 -4.28 -12.15 6.79
N LEU A 331 -4.05 -11.12 5.98
CA LEU A 331 -4.41 -9.74 6.30
C LEU A 331 -5.91 -9.51 6.48
N ARG A 332 -6.74 -10.54 6.28
CA ARG A 332 -8.17 -10.53 6.57
C ARG A 332 -8.51 -11.01 7.98
N LEU A 333 -7.56 -11.62 8.67
CA LEU A 333 -7.75 -12.14 10.02
C LEU A 333 -7.53 -11.03 11.04
N VAL A 334 -8.24 -11.12 12.15
CA VAL A 334 -8.13 -10.17 13.28
C VAL A 334 -6.70 -10.15 13.84
N ARG A 335 -5.96 -11.27 13.76
CA ARG A 335 -4.56 -11.39 14.14
C ARG A 335 -3.73 -11.94 12.98
N PRO A 336 -3.36 -11.12 11.99
CA PRO A 336 -2.71 -11.58 10.76
C PRO A 336 -1.34 -12.22 11.01
N ASN A 337 -0.64 -11.81 12.07
CA ASN A 337 0.65 -12.36 12.45
C ASN A 337 0.58 -13.58 13.38
N ALA A 338 -0.61 -13.93 13.90
CA ALA A 338 -0.77 -15.07 14.82
C ALA A 338 -0.92 -16.41 14.09
N VAL A 339 -1.20 -16.38 12.79
CA VAL A 339 -1.32 -17.61 12.00
C VAL A 339 0.03 -17.98 11.43
N PHE A 340 0.45 -19.21 11.74
CA PHE A 340 1.68 -19.81 11.24
C PHE A 340 1.63 -20.18 9.75
N LEU A 341 1.04 -19.34 8.90
CA LEU A 341 0.95 -19.59 7.45
C LEU A 341 2.32 -19.60 6.77
N ARG A 342 3.35 -19.05 7.41
CA ARG A 342 4.75 -19.23 6.98
C ARG A 342 5.23 -20.69 7.10
N LEU A 343 4.62 -21.52 7.96
CA LEU A 343 4.90 -22.97 8.02
C LEU A 343 4.37 -23.74 6.81
N LEU A 344 3.54 -23.11 5.96
CA LEU A 344 3.07 -23.72 4.72
C LEU A 344 4.02 -23.47 3.54
N LEU A 345 4.98 -22.54 3.66
CA LEU A 345 5.96 -22.25 2.62
C LEU A 345 6.81 -23.46 2.15
N PRO A 346 7.12 -24.47 2.98
CA PRO A 346 7.79 -25.69 2.53
C PRO A 346 7.05 -26.43 1.40
N ILE A 347 5.75 -26.22 1.20
CA ILE A 347 5.02 -26.79 0.06
C ILE A 347 5.60 -26.36 -1.31
N LEU A 348 6.30 -25.22 -1.35
CA LEU A 348 6.92 -24.68 -2.55
C LEU A 348 8.26 -25.37 -2.90
N ILE A 349 8.80 -26.21 -2.01
CA ILE A 349 10.03 -26.98 -2.26
C ILE A 349 9.82 -28.00 -3.38
N LEU A 350 8.66 -28.65 -3.43
CA LEU A 350 8.37 -29.65 -4.47
C LEU A 350 8.30 -29.02 -5.87
N PRO A 351 7.52 -27.95 -6.12
CA PRO A 351 7.57 -27.22 -7.39
C PRO A 351 8.98 -26.75 -7.75
N TRP A 352 9.75 -26.27 -6.78
CA TRP A 352 11.15 -25.89 -7.00
C TRP A 352 12.01 -27.07 -7.46
N ALA A 353 11.91 -28.22 -6.80
CA ALA A 353 12.68 -29.42 -7.16
C ALA A 353 12.35 -29.91 -8.59
N LEU A 354 11.08 -29.85 -8.98
CA LEU A 354 10.64 -30.19 -10.35
C LEU A 354 11.21 -29.21 -11.40
N VAL A 355 11.23 -27.91 -11.09
CA VAL A 355 11.83 -26.90 -11.98
C VAL A 355 13.34 -27.11 -12.10
N THR A 356 14.02 -27.45 -11.01
CA THR A 356 15.44 -27.78 -11.01
C THR A 356 15.76 -28.97 -11.90
N ASP A 357 15.00 -30.07 -11.76
CA ASP A 357 15.21 -31.28 -12.56
C ASP A 357 14.96 -31.02 -14.06
N PHE A 358 13.88 -30.28 -14.37
CA PHE A 358 13.60 -29.83 -15.73
C PHE A 358 14.72 -28.94 -16.30
N ALA A 359 15.20 -27.97 -15.52
CA ALA A 359 16.25 -27.05 -15.93
C ALA A 359 17.60 -27.76 -16.14
N ALA A 360 17.87 -28.82 -15.39
CA ALA A 360 19.08 -29.64 -15.55
C ALA A 360 19.12 -30.39 -16.88
N GLY A 361 17.95 -30.74 -17.44
CA GLY A 361 17.81 -31.38 -18.74
C GLY A 361 17.90 -30.45 -19.95
N LEU A 362 17.97 -29.14 -19.76
CA LEU A 362 18.13 -28.12 -20.81
C LEU A 362 19.58 -27.91 -21.21
#